data_AF-A0A9X4QX98-F1
#
_entry.id   AF-A0A9X4QX98-F1
#
_cell.length_a   1.000
_cell.length_b   1.000
_cell.length_c   1.000
_cell.angle_alpha   90.00
_cell.angle_beta   90.00
_cell.angle_gamma   90.00
#
_symmetry.space_group_name_H-M   'P 1'
#
loop_
_entity.id
_entity.type
_entity.pdbx_description
1 polymer ?
#
loop_
_entity_poly.entity_id
_entity_poly.type
_entity_poly.pdbx_seq_one_letter_code
_entity_poly.pdbx_strand_id
1 'polypeptide(L)'
;MRGAGPLGGMHSALRLARNPLVWIVGSDMPFISAEEARRLMTGFADGVQAVIPLVGERPIPLHGLYDSRCAEIVAALLTAGVGSMEGLLGRIHWLGVPAEQEAEQGAPCFSFEIHSEADYERAESLLHLVRSTG
;
A
#
# COMPACT_ATOMS: atom_id res chain seq x y z
N MET A 1 20.99 3.16 -7.94
CA MET A 1 19.94 3.13 -8.98
C MET A 1 19.09 4.39 -8.82
N ARG A 2 19.04 5.28 -9.82
CA ARG A 2 18.08 6.40 -9.85
C ARG A 2 17.04 6.06 -10.93
N GLY A 3 15.75 6.19 -10.63
CA GLY A 3 14.67 6.00 -11.62
C GLY A 3 14.00 4.62 -11.67
N ALA A 4 14.05 3.82 -10.61
CA ALA A 4 13.47 2.47 -10.56
C ALA A 4 11.95 2.40 -10.25
N GLY A 5 11.22 3.52 -10.37
CA GLY A 5 9.80 3.59 -10.05
C GLY A 5 9.47 3.26 -8.58
N PRO A 6 8.20 2.93 -8.27
CA PRO A 6 7.74 2.63 -6.91
C PRO A 6 8.55 1.52 -6.21
N LEU A 7 8.97 0.49 -6.95
CA LEU A 7 9.77 -0.61 -6.40
C LEU A 7 11.17 -0.16 -5.92
N GLY A 8 11.76 0.87 -6.51
CA GLY A 8 13.03 1.43 -6.03
C GLY A 8 12.90 2.07 -4.63
N GLY A 9 11.79 2.79 -4.41
CA GLY A 9 11.45 3.36 -3.10
C GLY A 9 11.17 2.27 -2.08
N MET A 10 10.35 1.28 -2.46
CA MET A 10 10.03 0.13 -1.63
C MET A 10 11.27 -0.69 -1.25
N HIS A 11 12.17 -0.95 -2.20
CA HIS A 11 13.45 -1.64 -1.93
C HIS A 11 14.23 -0.95 -0.82
N SER A 12 14.37 0.38 -0.94
CA SER A 12 15.09 1.20 0.03
C SER A 12 14.42 1.15 1.40
N ALA A 13 13.09 1.26 1.44
CA ALA A 13 12.31 1.18 2.68
C ALA A 13 12.46 -0.17 3.38
N LEU A 14 12.30 -1.29 2.64
CA LEU A 14 12.42 -2.64 3.19
C LEU A 14 13.85 -2.94 3.66
N ARG A 15 14.86 -2.53 2.89
CA ARG A 15 16.28 -2.75 3.21
C ARG A 15 16.72 -1.99 4.46
N LEU A 16 16.19 -0.79 4.68
CA LEU A 16 16.56 0.07 5.81
C LEU A 16 15.65 -0.12 7.04
N ALA A 17 14.55 -0.86 6.90
CA ALA A 17 13.62 -1.11 7.99
C ALA A 17 14.29 -1.87 9.14
N ARG A 18 14.04 -1.38 10.37
CA ARG A 18 14.49 -2.04 11.60
C ARG A 18 13.52 -3.12 12.08
N ASN A 19 12.26 -3.03 11.64
CA ASN A 19 11.21 -4.00 11.99
C ASN A 19 11.04 -5.02 10.85
N PRO A 20 10.67 -6.28 11.16
CA PRO A 20 10.40 -7.29 10.14
C PRO A 20 9.20 -6.93 9.26
N LEU A 21 8.17 -6.29 9.81
CA LEU A 21 6.99 -5.87 9.07
C LEU A 21 7.07 -4.38 8.76
N VAL A 22 6.82 -4.05 7.49
CA VAL A 22 6.89 -2.69 6.96
C VAL A 22 5.57 -2.37 6.27
N TRP A 23 4.90 -1.32 6.71
CA TRP A 23 3.73 -0.78 6.02
C TRP A 23 4.17 0.11 4.88
N ILE A 24 3.79 -0.25 3.65
CA ILE A 24 4.10 0.50 2.45
C ILE A 24 2.85 1.22 2.00
N VAL A 25 2.95 2.55 1.93
CA VAL A 25 1.85 3.43 1.53
C VAL A 25 2.23 4.25 0.30
N GLY A 26 1.25 4.46 -0.60
CA GLY A 26 1.38 5.34 -1.75
C GLY A 26 1.47 6.80 -1.30
N SER A 27 2.38 7.59 -1.89
CA SER A 27 2.50 9.02 -1.58
C SER A 27 1.32 9.85 -2.13
N ASP A 28 0.59 9.28 -3.08
CA ASP A 28 -0.62 9.79 -3.72
C ASP A 28 -1.91 9.42 -2.97
N MET A 29 -1.81 8.71 -1.84
CA MET A 29 -2.95 8.23 -1.05
C MET A 29 -3.09 9.03 0.25
N PRO A 30 -3.86 10.14 0.29
CA PRO A 30 -3.89 11.05 1.44
C PRO A 30 -4.67 10.51 2.66
N PHE A 31 -5.58 9.55 2.47
CA PHE A 31 -6.50 9.09 3.52
C PHE A 31 -6.09 7.75 4.13
N ILE A 32 -4.79 7.57 4.40
CA ILE A 32 -4.27 6.33 4.99
C ILE A 32 -4.98 5.99 6.31
N SER A 33 -5.20 4.69 6.55
CA SER A 33 -5.91 4.19 7.73
C SER A 33 -4.99 3.31 8.57
N ALA A 34 -4.58 3.81 9.74
CA ALA A 34 -3.77 3.05 10.68
C ALA A 34 -4.56 1.91 11.33
N GLU A 35 -5.88 2.03 11.41
CA GLU A 35 -6.77 0.95 11.87
C GLU A 35 -6.77 -0.22 10.89
N GLU A 36 -6.94 0.08 9.60
CA GLU A 36 -6.81 -0.89 8.52
C GLU A 36 -5.44 -1.59 8.57
N ALA A 37 -4.36 -0.81 8.69
CA ALA A 37 -3.01 -1.37 8.80
C ALA A 37 -2.84 -2.31 10.00
N ARG A 38 -3.41 -1.98 11.18
CA ARG A 38 -3.39 -2.87 12.35
C ARG A 38 -4.18 -4.15 12.11
N ARG A 39 -5.32 -4.07 11.41
CA ARG A 39 -6.12 -5.26 11.08
C ARG A 39 -5.35 -6.20 10.16
N LEU A 40 -4.66 -5.66 9.15
CA LEU A 40 -3.82 -6.46 8.25
C LEU A 40 -2.71 -7.24 8.98
N MET A 41 -2.21 -6.75 10.12
CA MET A 41 -1.18 -7.47 10.89
C MET A 41 -1.66 -8.86 11.33
N THR A 42 -2.96 -9.06 11.51
CA THR A 42 -3.54 -10.34 11.93
C THR A 42 -3.47 -11.42 10.85
N GLY A 43 -3.23 -11.03 9.59
CA GLY A 43 -3.13 -11.96 8.46
C GLY A 43 -1.75 -12.61 8.29
N PHE A 44 -0.75 -12.22 9.08
CA PHE A 44 0.57 -12.84 8.98
C PHE A 44 0.58 -14.23 9.62
N ALA A 45 1.00 -15.21 8.82
CA ALA A 45 1.27 -16.57 9.21
C ALA A 45 2.59 -17.04 8.59
N ASP A 46 3.06 -18.22 8.98
CA ASP A 46 4.29 -18.79 8.43
C ASP A 46 4.23 -18.87 6.90
N GLY A 47 5.24 -18.30 6.24
CA GLY A 47 5.36 -18.28 4.78
C GLY A 47 4.60 -17.15 4.07
N VAL A 48 3.82 -16.32 4.77
CA VAL A 48 3.20 -15.11 4.19
C VAL A 48 4.22 -13.98 4.15
N GLN A 49 4.46 -13.41 2.98
CA GLN A 49 5.45 -12.35 2.76
C GLN A 49 4.82 -10.97 2.66
N ALA A 50 3.52 -10.89 2.38
CA ALA A 50 2.75 -9.66 2.42
C ALA A 50 1.30 -9.92 2.78
N VAL A 51 0.67 -8.95 3.44
CA VAL A 51 -0.78 -8.92 3.66
C VAL A 51 -1.31 -7.62 3.07
N ILE A 52 -2.28 -7.73 2.18
CA ILE A 52 -2.73 -6.63 1.32
C ILE A 52 -4.24 -6.47 1.45
N PRO A 53 -4.74 -5.24 1.65
CA PRO A 53 -6.17 -5.01 1.71
C PRO A 53 -6.80 -5.17 0.32
N LEU A 54 -8.00 -5.76 0.29
CA LEU A 54 -8.84 -5.90 -0.89
C LEU A 54 -10.02 -4.95 -0.79
N VAL A 55 -10.15 -4.03 -1.74
CA VAL A 55 -11.37 -3.22 -1.91
C VAL A 55 -12.21 -3.86 -3.00
N GLY A 56 -13.30 -4.52 -2.60
CA GLY A 56 -13.95 -5.51 -3.45
C GLY A 56 -12.98 -6.66 -3.76
N GLU A 57 -12.73 -6.92 -5.04
CA GLU A 57 -11.74 -7.92 -5.50
C GLU A 57 -10.38 -7.29 -5.83
N ARG A 58 -10.25 -5.95 -5.74
CA ARG A 58 -9.04 -5.24 -6.13
C ARG A 58 -8.03 -5.19 -5.00
N PRO A 59 -6.81 -5.75 -5.15
CA PRO A 59 -5.74 -5.54 -4.18
C PRO A 59 -5.27 -4.08 -4.22
N ILE A 60 -4.93 -3.54 -3.05
CA ILE A 60 -4.34 -2.21 -2.89
C ILE A 60 -2.89 -2.36 -2.36
N PRO A 61 -1.90 -2.62 -3.24
CA PRO A 61 -0.55 -3.02 -2.81
C PRO A 61 0.18 -1.88 -2.09
N LEU A 62 -0.15 -0.64 -2.41
CA LEU A 62 0.34 0.59 -1.77
C LEU A 62 -0.47 0.97 -0.52
N HIS A 63 -1.07 -0.04 0.12
CA HIS A 63 -1.50 -0.01 1.52
C HIS A 63 -1.25 -1.39 2.17
N GLY A 64 -0.23 -2.09 1.68
CA GLY A 64 0.11 -3.44 2.14
C GLY A 64 1.13 -3.42 3.27
N LEU A 65 1.07 -4.45 4.12
CA LEU A 65 2.17 -4.81 5.01
C LEU A 65 3.05 -5.83 4.30
N TYR A 66 4.36 -5.61 4.33
CA TYR A 66 5.35 -6.46 3.69
C TYR A 66 6.39 -6.90 4.70
N ASP A 67 6.81 -8.16 4.59
CA ASP A 67 8.00 -8.65 5.28
C ASP A 67 9.25 -8.00 4.66
N SER A 68 10.17 -7.50 5.50
CA SER A 68 11.40 -6.82 5.07
C SER A 68 12.29 -7.72 4.21
N ARG A 69 12.19 -9.05 4.33
CA ARG A 69 12.87 -10.01 3.46
C ARG A 69 12.43 -9.93 2.00
N CYS A 70 11.28 -9.31 1.70
CA CYS A 70 10.89 -8.97 0.33
C CYS A 70 11.92 -8.06 -0.36
N ALA A 71 12.79 -7.37 0.38
CA ALA A 71 13.85 -6.53 -0.18
C ALA A 71 14.72 -7.28 -1.22
N GLU A 72 15.05 -8.55 -1.00
CA GLU A 72 15.87 -9.31 -1.95
C GLU A 72 15.11 -9.64 -3.25
N ILE A 73 13.81 -9.92 -3.13
CA ILE A 73 12.94 -10.19 -4.29
C ILE A 73 12.75 -8.91 -5.11
N VAL A 74 12.52 -7.78 -4.45
CA VAL A 74 12.43 -6.47 -5.11
C VAL A 74 13.76 -6.14 -5.80
N ALA A 75 14.91 -6.40 -5.17
CA ALA A 75 16.22 -6.19 -5.81
C ALA A 75 16.37 -7.03 -7.08
N ALA A 76 15.99 -8.32 -7.03
CA ALA A 76 16.06 -9.21 -8.19
C ALA A 76 15.14 -8.76 -9.34
N LEU A 77 13.93 -8.28 -9.02
CA LEU A 77 13.00 -7.72 -10.00
C LEU A 77 13.57 -6.48 -10.69
N LEU A 78 14.14 -5.56 -9.90
CA LEU A 78 14.78 -4.36 -10.43
C LEU A 78 15.98 -4.69 -11.34
N THR A 79 16.80 -5.68 -10.98
CA THR A 79 17.88 -6.18 -11.85
C THR A 79 17.35 -6.79 -13.15
N ALA A 80 16.19 -7.44 -13.11
CA ALA A 80 15.52 -8.00 -14.28
C ALA A 80 14.75 -6.95 -15.12
N GLY A 81 14.76 -5.68 -14.74
CA GLY A 81 14.03 -4.61 -15.42
C GLY A 81 12.52 -4.60 -15.16
N VAL A 82 12.05 -5.33 -14.14
CA VAL A 82 10.64 -5.36 -13.73
C VAL A 82 10.43 -4.37 -12.58
N GLY A 83 9.67 -3.30 -12.84
CA GLY A 83 9.51 -2.15 -11.93
C GLY A 83 8.10 -1.95 -11.34
N SER A 84 7.19 -2.93 -11.47
CA SER A 84 5.77 -2.77 -11.11
C SER A 84 5.36 -3.57 -9.87
N MET A 85 4.32 -3.11 -9.16
CA MET A 85 3.78 -3.78 -7.97
C MET A 85 3.15 -5.13 -8.34
N GLU A 86 2.52 -5.25 -9.50
CA GLU A 86 1.95 -6.50 -10.01
C GLU A 86 3.04 -7.55 -10.23
N GLY A 87 4.19 -7.13 -10.77
CA GLY A 87 5.36 -7.99 -10.94
C GLY A 87 5.90 -8.51 -9.60
N LEU A 88 5.82 -7.71 -8.54
CA LEU A 88 6.15 -8.15 -7.18
C LEU A 88 5.13 -9.16 -6.65
N LEU A 89 3.84 -8.87 -6.74
CA LEU A 89 2.77 -9.77 -6.25
C LEU A 89 2.78 -11.12 -6.95
N GLY A 90 3.20 -11.19 -8.21
CA GLY A 90 3.40 -12.46 -8.93
C GLY A 90 4.61 -13.27 -8.47
N ARG A 91 5.45 -12.75 -7.57
CA ARG A 91 6.72 -13.36 -7.14
C ARG A 91 6.84 -13.58 -5.65
N ILE A 92 5.87 -13.12 -4.88
CA ILE A 92 5.80 -13.32 -3.43
C ILE A 92 4.53 -14.07 -3.06
N HIS A 93 4.57 -14.79 -1.94
CA HIS A 93 3.36 -15.31 -1.34
C HIS A 93 2.69 -14.20 -0.51
N TRP A 94 1.49 -13.78 -0.92
CA TRP A 94 0.74 -12.74 -0.24
C TRP A 94 -0.67 -13.20 0.09
N LEU A 95 -1.25 -12.62 1.14
CA LEU A 95 -2.62 -12.85 1.56
C LEU A 95 -3.46 -11.58 1.33
N GLY A 96 -4.57 -11.74 0.62
CA GLY A 96 -5.58 -10.69 0.50
C GLY A 96 -6.53 -10.72 1.69
N VAL A 97 -6.75 -9.57 2.32
CA VAL A 97 -7.71 -9.40 3.42
C VAL A 97 -8.77 -8.38 2.99
N PRO A 98 -10.07 -8.72 3.04
CA PRO A 98 -11.12 -7.74 2.75
C PRO A 98 -10.97 -6.48 3.59
N ALA A 99 -11.07 -5.33 2.93
CA ALA A 99 -11.15 -4.03 3.57
C ALA A 99 -12.45 -3.94 4.37
N GLU A 100 -12.37 -3.41 5.58
CA GLU A 100 -13.54 -3.16 6.42
C GLU A 100 -14.19 -1.82 6.06
N GLN A 101 -13.35 -0.85 5.71
CA GLN A 101 -13.79 0.41 5.12
C GLN A 101 -13.87 0.24 3.61
N GLU A 102 -15.09 0.03 3.12
CA GLU A 102 -15.36 0.20 1.69
C GLU A 102 -15.37 1.68 1.32
N ALA A 103 -15.00 2.00 0.08
CA ALA A 103 -15.08 3.36 -0.43
C ALA A 103 -16.56 3.76 -0.60
N GLU A 104 -17.15 4.30 0.46
CA GLU A 104 -18.48 4.92 0.37
C GLU A 104 -18.41 6.18 -0.49
N GLN A 105 -19.44 6.40 -1.32
CA GLN A 105 -19.49 7.59 -2.15
C GLN A 105 -19.55 8.85 -1.29
N GLY A 106 -18.51 9.69 -1.41
CA GLY A 106 -18.42 10.95 -0.68
C GLY A 106 -17.76 10.84 0.70
N ALA A 107 -17.21 9.68 1.07
CA ALA A 107 -16.39 9.52 2.26
C ALA A 107 -14.89 9.43 1.89
N PRO A 108 -13.98 9.97 2.74
CA PRO A 108 -12.56 9.68 2.60
C PRO A 108 -12.30 8.20 2.85
N CYS A 109 -11.60 7.55 1.91
CA CYS A 109 -11.24 6.14 1.99
C CYS A 109 -9.77 5.96 1.65
N PHE A 110 -9.12 4.99 2.30
CA PHE A 110 -7.69 4.76 2.15
C PHE A 110 -7.27 4.38 0.74
N SER A 111 -8.17 3.87 -0.11
CA SER A 111 -7.90 3.54 -1.51
C SER A 111 -8.04 4.72 -2.47
N PHE A 112 -8.26 5.94 -1.96
CA PHE A 112 -8.31 7.16 -2.77
C PHE A 112 -6.90 7.57 -3.20
N GLU A 113 -6.75 7.87 -4.48
CA GLU A 113 -5.48 8.24 -5.10
C GLU A 113 -5.63 9.61 -5.78
N ILE A 114 -4.58 10.44 -5.71
CA ILE A 114 -4.53 11.75 -6.37
C ILE A 114 -3.68 11.63 -7.63
N HIS A 115 -4.31 11.63 -8.81
CA HIS A 115 -3.61 11.61 -10.10
C HIS A 115 -3.91 12.83 -10.97
N SER A 116 -4.84 13.69 -10.53
CA SER A 116 -5.24 14.90 -11.23
C SER A 116 -5.57 16.05 -10.25
N GLU A 117 -5.68 17.26 -10.78
CA GLU A 117 -6.11 18.43 -10.00
C GLU A 117 -7.55 18.28 -9.47
N ALA A 118 -8.43 17.61 -10.23
CA ALA A 118 -9.78 17.30 -9.77
C ALA A 118 -9.78 16.33 -8.57
N ASP A 119 -8.85 15.37 -8.52
CA ASP A 119 -8.71 14.48 -7.36
C ASP A 119 -8.23 15.24 -6.13
N TYR A 120 -7.33 16.20 -6.32
CA TYR A 120 -6.85 17.08 -5.26
C TYR A 120 -7.98 17.95 -4.69
N GLU A 121 -8.75 18.64 -5.53
CA GLU A 121 -9.91 19.45 -5.10
C GLU A 121 -10.96 18.60 -4.35
N ARG A 122 -11.17 17.37 -4.82
CA ARG A 122 -12.03 16.40 -4.15
C ARG A 122 -11.46 15.99 -2.80
N ALA A 123 -10.15 15.75 -2.69
CA ALA A 123 -9.51 15.42 -1.43
C ALA A 123 -9.63 16.58 -0.41
N GLU A 124 -9.44 17.83 -0.84
CA GLU A 124 -9.64 19.00 0.02
C GLU A 124 -11.08 19.09 0.53
N SER A 125 -12.06 18.88 -0.36
CA SER A 125 -13.49 18.87 0.00
C SER A 125 -13.80 17.81 1.07
N LEU A 126 -13.23 16.61 0.93
CA LEU A 126 -13.38 15.53 1.90
C LEU A 126 -12.71 15.84 3.26
N LEU A 127 -11.54 16.48 3.26
CA LEU A 127 -10.88 16.91 4.49
C LEU A 127 -11.71 17.94 5.26
N HIS A 128 -12.39 18.85 4.57
CA HIS A 128 -13.29 19.82 5.20
C HIS A 128 -14.50 19.16 5.86
N LEU A 129 -15.02 18.08 5.26
CA LEU A 129 -16.14 17.31 5.82
C LEU A 129 -15.74 16.65 7.15
N VAL A 130 -14.59 15.98 7.20
CA VAL A 130 -14.09 15.30 8.41
C VAL A 130 -13.82 16.28 9.55
N ARG A 131 -13.30 17.47 9.25
CA ARG A 131 -12.97 18.49 10.28
C ARG A 131 -14.19 19.19 10.86
N SER A 132 -15.35 19.12 10.21
CA SER A 132 -16.59 19.72 10.71
C SER A 132 -17.44 18.76 11.57
N THR A 133 -17.09 17.48 11.58
CA THR A 133 -17.75 16.43 12.38
C THR A 133 -16.97 16.02 13.64
N GLY A 134 -15.83 16.65 13.90
CA GLY A 134 -14.94 16.39 15.06
C GLY A 134 -15.00 17.46 16.14
#